data_AF-A0A4R1PQD7-F1
#
_entry.id   AF-A0A4R1PQD7-F1
#
_cell.length_a   1.000
_cell.length_b   1.000
_cell.length_c   1.000
_cell.angle_alpha   90.00
_cell.angle_beta   90.00
_cell.angle_gamma   90.00
#
_symmetry.space_group_name_H-M   'P 1'
#
loop_
_entity.id
_entity.type
_entity.pdbx_description
1 polymer ?
#
loop_
_entity_poly.entity_id
_entity_poly.type
_entity_poly.pdbx_seq_one_letter_code
_entity_poly.pdbx_strand_id
1 'polypeptide(L)'
;MKRFSVYPIGMPNMPNTWLDTGFSLYPAEQDGSERPDVLLIGKETTCSKLLESIQVYMPKVVIGAGYESLELTAALKEVYQLHTWQAQGLCYCIATSIEAELDLPQWHLYSAESGERHKAVSDSIYRHLLYEVFRETREWCGHTFSVVTGL
;
A
#
# COMPACT_ATOMS: atom_id res chain seq x y z
N MET A 1 1.58 -9.90 15.69
CA MET A 1 0.81 -9.13 14.68
C MET A 1 1.49 -9.38 13.33
N LYS A 2 0.73 -9.68 12.27
CA LYS A 2 1.31 -9.90 10.94
C LYS A 2 1.97 -8.58 10.49
N ARG A 3 3.24 -8.65 10.09
CA ARG A 3 3.94 -7.51 9.48
C ARG A 3 3.61 -7.55 7.99
N PHE A 4 3.25 -6.40 7.42
CA PHE A 4 3.03 -6.28 5.98
C PHE A 4 4.36 -6.05 5.27
N SER A 5 4.48 -6.56 4.06
CA SER A 5 5.69 -6.47 3.26
C SER A 5 5.64 -5.27 2.31
N VAL A 6 6.73 -4.53 2.22
CA VAL A 6 6.89 -3.41 1.29
C VAL A 6 8.07 -3.66 0.36
N TYR A 7 7.83 -3.56 -0.95
CA TYR A 7 8.88 -3.65 -1.97
C TYR A 7 9.22 -2.26 -2.53
N PRO A 8 10.38 -1.68 -2.15
CA PRO A 8 10.81 -0.39 -2.69
C PRO A 8 11.50 -0.55 -4.06
N ILE A 9 10.99 0.12 -5.09
CA ILE A 9 11.60 0.18 -6.42
C ILE A 9 12.05 1.61 -6.73
N GLY A 10 13.31 1.79 -7.13
CA GLY A 10 13.86 3.12 -7.44
C GLY A 10 13.93 4.03 -6.21
N MET A 11 14.08 3.44 -5.03
CA MET A 11 14.28 4.13 -3.75
C MET A 11 15.55 3.60 -3.10
N PRO A 12 16.73 4.19 -3.40
CA PRO A 12 18.02 3.68 -2.92
C PRO A 12 18.16 3.76 -1.39
N ASN A 13 17.44 4.67 -0.74
CA ASN A 13 17.34 4.76 0.72
C ASN A 13 15.87 4.67 1.13
N MET A 14 15.40 3.47 1.48
CA MET A 14 14.09 3.36 2.13
C MET A 14 14.17 4.04 3.49
N PRO A 15 13.31 5.03 3.80
CA PRO A 15 13.29 5.64 5.12
C PRO A 15 12.94 4.59 6.18
N ASN A 16 13.71 4.54 7.28
CA ASN A 16 13.43 3.69 8.45
C ASN A 16 12.00 3.87 8.97
N THR A 17 11.40 5.02 8.71
CA THR A 17 10.00 5.32 8.99
C THR A 17 9.02 4.24 8.53
N TRP A 18 9.24 3.60 7.38
CA TRP A 18 8.37 2.52 6.90
C TRP A 18 8.51 1.26 7.76
N LEU A 19 9.72 0.97 8.25
CA LEU A 19 9.98 -0.17 9.14
C LEU A 19 9.38 0.08 10.54
N ASP A 20 9.43 1.32 10.99
CA ASP A 20 8.93 1.74 12.31
C ASP A 20 7.40 1.67 12.41
N THR A 21 6.67 1.58 11.29
CA THR A 21 5.19 1.49 11.25
C THR A 21 4.66 0.08 11.03
N GLY A 22 5.46 -0.95 11.35
CA GLY A 22 5.02 -2.34 11.30
C GLY A 22 5.12 -3.02 9.92
N PHE A 23 5.81 -2.40 8.97
CA PHE A 23 6.19 -3.04 7.71
C PHE A 23 7.55 -3.75 7.82
N SER A 24 7.78 -4.69 6.92
CA SER A 24 9.07 -5.30 6.65
C SER A 24 9.44 -5.15 5.18
N LEU A 25 10.74 -5.09 4.88
CA LEU A 25 11.22 -5.12 3.51
C LEU A 25 10.87 -6.45 2.84
N TYR A 26 10.37 -6.37 1.62
CA TYR A 26 10.23 -7.51 0.74
C TYR A 26 11.63 -7.98 0.31
N PRO A 27 12.01 -9.24 0.55
CA PRO A 27 13.33 -9.74 0.19
C PRO A 27 13.46 -9.87 -1.34
N ALA A 28 14.52 -9.29 -1.91
CA ALA A 28 14.78 -9.36 -3.35
C ALA A 28 15.06 -10.79 -3.87
N GLU A 29 15.44 -11.71 -2.97
CA GLU A 29 15.80 -13.10 -3.30
C GLU A 29 14.61 -14.07 -3.27
N GLN A 30 13.39 -13.60 -2.98
CA GLN A 30 12.23 -14.49 -2.94
C GLN A 30 11.82 -14.95 -4.34
N ASP A 31 11.79 -16.27 -4.53
CA ASP A 31 11.12 -16.91 -5.67
C ASP A 31 9.66 -16.45 -5.70
N GLY A 32 9.15 -16.12 -6.90
CA GLY A 32 7.91 -15.38 -7.19
C GLY A 32 6.57 -15.98 -6.71
N SER A 33 6.59 -16.80 -5.68
CA SER A 33 5.42 -17.33 -4.96
C SER A 33 4.87 -16.34 -3.92
N GLU A 34 5.71 -15.56 -3.25
CA GLU A 34 5.26 -14.50 -2.35
C GLU A 34 5.05 -13.19 -3.12
N ARG A 35 4.11 -12.38 -2.64
CA ARG A 35 3.74 -11.10 -3.25
C ARG A 35 3.83 -10.02 -2.19
N PRO A 36 4.50 -8.89 -2.46
CA PRO A 36 4.53 -7.78 -1.52
C PRO A 36 3.10 -7.24 -1.30
N ASP A 37 2.78 -6.88 -0.06
CA ASP A 37 1.51 -6.21 0.25
C ASP A 37 1.51 -4.79 -0.35
N VAL A 38 2.65 -4.11 -0.30
CA VAL A 38 2.84 -2.74 -0.79
C VAL A 38 3.99 -2.67 -1.79
N LEU A 39 3.74 -2.08 -2.95
CA LEU A 39 4.78 -1.66 -3.89
C LEU A 39 5.02 -0.16 -3.73
N LEU A 40 6.21 0.24 -3.30
CA LEU A 40 6.57 1.64 -3.09
C LEU A 40 7.56 2.06 -4.18
N ILE A 41 7.21 3.08 -4.97
CA ILE A 41 7.98 3.49 -6.13
C ILE A 41 8.48 4.92 -5.98
N GLY A 42 9.79 5.09 -6.20
CA GLY A 42 10.44 6.38 -6.28
C GLY A 42 10.53 6.92 -7.71
N LYS A 43 10.64 8.24 -7.83
CA LYS A 43 10.71 9.03 -9.08
C LYS A 43 11.69 8.54 -10.16
N GLU A 44 12.68 7.73 -9.80
CA GLU A 44 13.70 7.21 -10.72
C GLU A 44 13.19 6.02 -11.56
N THR A 45 11.98 5.50 -11.27
CA THR A 45 11.40 4.36 -11.98
C THR A 45 10.58 4.82 -13.19
N THR A 46 10.80 4.19 -14.35
CA THR A 46 9.98 4.46 -15.54
C THR A 46 8.56 3.91 -15.39
N CYS A 47 7.59 4.54 -16.06
CA CYS A 47 6.20 4.06 -16.06
C CYS A 47 6.08 2.61 -16.59
N SER A 48 6.88 2.23 -17.58
CA SER A 48 6.92 0.85 -18.10
C SER A 48 7.30 -0.18 -17.03
N LYS A 49 8.39 0.06 -16.30
CA LYS A 49 8.88 -0.83 -15.23
C LYS A 49 7.91 -0.88 -14.05
N LEU A 50 7.22 0.23 -13.79
CA LEU A 50 6.15 0.30 -12.81
C LEU A 50 4.99 -0.63 -13.18
N LEU A 51 4.46 -0.51 -14.39
CA LEU A 51 3.35 -1.34 -14.85
C LEU A 51 3.72 -2.83 -14.87
N GLU A 52 4.94 -3.16 -15.32
CA GLU A 52 5.48 -4.52 -15.26
C GLU A 52 5.51 -5.05 -13.82
N SER A 53 6.02 -4.26 -12.88
CA SER A 53 6.09 -4.65 -11.46
C SER A 53 4.69 -4.84 -10.85
N ILE A 54 3.72 -3.98 -11.18
CA ILE A 54 2.33 -4.13 -10.73
C ILE A 54 1.74 -5.43 -11.28
N GLN A 55 1.97 -5.76 -12.55
CA GLN A 55 1.43 -6.97 -13.17
C GLN A 55 2.07 -8.25 -12.63
N VAL A 56 3.37 -8.24 -12.34
CA VAL A 56 4.09 -9.38 -11.79
C VAL A 56 3.65 -9.67 -10.35
N TYR A 57 3.65 -8.63 -9.51
CA TYR A 57 3.46 -8.81 -8.08
C TYR A 57 2.01 -8.70 -7.64
N MET A 58 1.16 -7.99 -8.39
CA MET A 58 -0.24 -7.70 -8.05
C MET A 58 -0.42 -7.34 -6.56
N PRO A 59 0.31 -6.31 -6.07
CA PRO A 59 0.27 -5.93 -4.66
C PRO A 59 -1.11 -5.43 -4.25
N LYS A 60 -1.42 -5.43 -2.95
CA LYS A 60 -2.68 -4.85 -2.46
C LYS A 60 -2.71 -3.33 -2.63
N VAL A 61 -1.54 -2.70 -2.48
CA VAL A 61 -1.36 -1.25 -2.56
C VAL A 61 -0.12 -0.90 -3.38
N VAL A 62 -0.25 0.06 -4.29
CA VAL A 62 0.84 0.64 -5.08
C VAL A 62 0.96 2.11 -4.70
N ILE A 63 2.16 2.60 -4.39
CA ILE A 63 2.41 3.97 -3.98
C ILE A 63 3.50 4.58 -4.86
N GLY A 64 3.14 5.56 -5.69
CA GLY A 64 4.10 6.41 -6.40
C GLY A 64 4.40 7.67 -5.60
N ALA A 65 5.60 7.77 -5.02
CA ALA A 65 6.04 8.96 -4.28
C ALA A 65 6.82 9.91 -5.19
N GLY A 66 6.35 11.17 -5.30
CA GLY A 66 6.95 12.18 -6.16
C GLY A 66 6.57 12.06 -7.63
N TYR A 67 5.53 11.28 -7.96
CA TYR A 67 4.93 11.21 -9.29
C TYR A 67 3.84 12.26 -9.43
N GLU A 68 3.83 13.02 -10.52
CA GLU A 68 2.76 13.98 -10.81
C GLU A 68 1.43 13.28 -11.07
N SER A 69 1.47 12.10 -11.71
CA SER A 69 0.34 11.22 -11.93
C SER A 69 0.79 9.76 -12.09
N LEU A 70 -0.12 8.83 -11.83
CA LEU A 70 0.04 7.41 -12.11
C LEU A 70 -1.00 6.97 -13.15
N GLU A 71 -0.55 6.64 -14.36
CA GLU A 71 -1.43 6.17 -15.42
C GLU A 71 -1.50 4.64 -15.44
N LEU A 72 -2.58 4.09 -14.89
CA LEU A 72 -2.87 2.67 -14.98
C LEU A 72 -3.45 2.30 -16.35
N THR A 73 -3.12 1.09 -16.82
CA THR A 73 -3.75 0.51 -18.01
C THR A 73 -5.23 0.20 -17.74
N ALA A 74 -6.03 0.01 -18.79
CA ALA A 74 -7.46 -0.31 -18.65
C ALA A 74 -7.68 -1.55 -17.75
N ALA A 75 -6.91 -2.63 -17.98
CA ALA A 75 -6.98 -3.85 -17.17
C ALA A 75 -6.64 -3.59 -15.69
N LEU A 76 -5.67 -2.72 -15.39
CA LEU A 76 -5.34 -2.39 -14.00
C LEU A 76 -6.38 -1.47 -13.36
N LYS A 77 -7.10 -0.64 -14.12
CA LYS A 77 -8.19 0.19 -13.60
C LYS A 77 -9.44 -0.62 -13.21
N GLU A 78 -9.59 -1.83 -13.73
CA GLU A 78 -10.64 -2.76 -13.30
C GLU A 78 -10.33 -3.39 -11.93
N VAL A 79 -9.04 -3.44 -11.56
CA VAL A 79 -8.58 -4.06 -10.31
C VAL A 79 -8.30 -3.02 -9.23
N TYR A 80 -7.75 -1.87 -9.62
CA TYR A 80 -7.28 -0.86 -8.69
C TYR A 80 -8.09 0.42 -8.77
N GLN A 81 -8.49 0.91 -7.62
CA GLN A 81 -8.96 2.28 -7.46
C GLN A 81 -7.74 3.20 -7.27
N LEU A 82 -7.56 4.14 -8.19
CA LEU A 82 -6.51 5.15 -8.10
C LEU A 82 -6.99 6.36 -7.30
N HIS A 83 -6.16 6.77 -6.37
CA HIS A 83 -6.32 7.96 -5.55
C HIS A 83 -5.05 8.80 -5.63
N THR A 84 -5.20 10.12 -5.74
CA THR A 84 -4.08 11.04 -5.83
C THR A 84 -4.20 12.07 -4.72
N TRP A 85 -3.11 12.29 -4.00
CA TRP A 85 -3.03 13.34 -2.99
C TRP A 85 -1.76 14.16 -3.15
N GLN A 86 -1.87 15.43 -2.78
CA GLN A 86 -0.75 16.38 -2.77
C GLN A 86 -0.56 16.94 -1.36
N ALA A 87 0.67 17.00 -0.90
CA ALA A 87 1.03 17.74 0.31
C ALA A 87 2.37 18.45 0.16
N GLN A 88 2.35 19.77 0.35
CA GLN A 88 3.53 20.66 0.40
C GLN A 88 4.65 20.30 -0.60
N GLY A 89 4.30 20.13 -1.87
CA GLY A 89 5.25 19.89 -2.97
C GLY A 89 5.57 18.42 -3.27
N LEU A 90 5.01 17.46 -2.53
CA LEU A 90 5.07 16.03 -2.85
C LEU A 90 3.70 15.52 -3.27
N CYS A 91 3.64 14.87 -4.42
CA CYS A 91 2.47 14.15 -4.91
C CYS A 91 2.62 12.66 -4.62
N TYR A 92 1.58 12.06 -4.07
CA TYR A 92 1.47 10.62 -3.83
C TYR A 92 0.30 10.10 -4.64
N CYS A 93 0.58 9.13 -5.51
CA CYS A 93 -0.46 8.37 -6.21
C CYS A 93 -0.56 7.00 -5.55
N ILE A 94 -1.71 6.66 -4.96
CA ILE A 94 -1.94 5.34 -4.38
C ILE A 94 -3.01 4.62 -5.19
N ALA A 95 -2.68 3.45 -5.70
CA ALA A 95 -3.63 2.54 -6.30
C ALA A 95 -3.86 1.37 -5.33
N THR A 96 -5.11 1.10 -4.98
CA THR A 96 -5.50 0.04 -4.05
C THR A 96 -6.46 -0.92 -4.72
N SER A 97 -6.23 -2.23 -4.55
CA SER A 97 -7.18 -3.28 -4.97
C SER A 97 -8.16 -3.68 -3.87
N ILE A 98 -8.02 -3.09 -2.68
CA ILE A 98 -8.91 -3.29 -1.55
C ILE A 98 -10.13 -2.38 -1.70
N GLU A 99 -11.31 -2.97 -1.67
CA GLU A 99 -12.61 -2.28 -1.58
C GLU A 99 -12.81 -1.70 -0.16
N ALA A 100 -12.08 -0.65 0.16
CA ALA A 100 -12.30 0.17 1.34
C ALA A 100 -11.93 1.62 1.01
N GLU A 101 -12.69 2.57 1.55
CA GLU A 101 -12.31 3.98 1.46
C GLU A 101 -10.99 4.17 2.22
N LEU A 102 -9.97 4.63 1.50
CA LEU A 102 -8.73 5.07 2.13
C LEU A 102 -9.02 6.36 2.89
N ASP A 103 -9.03 6.28 4.21
CA ASP A 103 -9.00 7.48 5.04
C ASP A 103 -7.83 8.36 4.61
N LEU A 104 -8.11 9.64 4.34
CA LEU A 104 -7.09 10.62 4.03
C LEU A 104 -6.08 10.68 5.18
N PRO A 105 -4.79 10.37 4.96
CA PRO A 105 -3.78 10.58 5.99
C PRO A 105 -3.80 12.06 6.41
N GLN A 106 -3.72 12.36 7.70
CA GLN A 106 -3.64 13.75 8.20
C GLN A 106 -2.23 14.34 8.07
N TRP A 107 -1.52 13.99 6.99
CA TRP A 107 -0.17 14.43 6.69
C TRP A 107 0.01 15.95 6.52
N HIS A 108 -1.08 16.69 6.25
CA HIS A 108 -1.09 18.15 6.18
C HIS A 108 -0.79 18.83 7.52
N LEU A 109 -0.85 18.07 8.63
CA LEU A 109 -0.50 18.54 9.97
C LEU A 109 1.01 18.55 10.24
N TYR A 110 1.84 17.98 9.36
CA TYR A 110 3.28 17.79 9.57
C TYR A 110 4.14 18.68 8.66
N SER A 111 5.20 19.27 9.20
CA SER A 111 6.06 20.26 8.53
C SER A 111 6.88 19.67 7.37
N ALA A 112 7.32 20.54 6.44
CA ALA A 112 8.00 20.25 5.16
C ALA A 112 9.12 19.20 5.22
N GLU A 113 9.82 19.16 6.35
CA GLU A 113 11.15 18.57 6.46
C GLU A 113 11.19 17.29 7.29
N SER A 114 10.07 16.83 7.85
CA SER A 114 10.09 15.73 8.82
C SER A 114 9.79 14.36 8.22
N GLY A 115 10.53 13.34 8.70
CA GLY A 115 10.21 11.93 8.46
C GLY A 115 8.81 11.52 8.95
N GLU A 116 8.14 12.36 9.73
CA GLU A 116 6.78 12.14 10.23
C GLU A 116 5.73 12.11 9.12
N ARG A 117 5.98 12.73 7.96
CA ARG A 117 5.09 12.64 6.79
C ARG A 117 5.02 11.24 6.22
N HIS A 118 6.19 10.66 5.97
CA HIS A 118 6.30 9.28 5.52
C HIS A 118 5.67 8.34 6.54
N LYS A 119 5.76 8.69 7.83
CA LYS A 119 5.12 7.96 8.92
C LYS A 119 3.61 8.04 8.88
N ALA A 120 3.05 9.23 8.66
CA ALA A 120 1.61 9.42 8.56
C ALA A 120 1.03 8.68 7.35
N VAL A 121 1.73 8.71 6.21
CA VAL A 121 1.35 7.94 5.01
C VAL A 121 1.45 6.44 5.31
N SER A 122 2.57 5.96 5.85
CA SER A 122 2.74 4.52 6.13
C SER A 122 1.77 4.02 7.19
N ASP A 123 1.49 4.79 8.25
CA ASP A 123 0.47 4.48 9.26
C ASP A 123 -0.93 4.38 8.64
N SER A 124 -1.29 5.27 7.71
CA SER A 124 -2.59 5.23 7.01
C SER A 124 -2.73 3.96 6.18
N ILE A 125 -1.68 3.61 5.42
CA ILE A 125 -1.65 2.38 4.63
C ILE A 125 -1.68 1.14 5.54
N TYR A 126 -0.98 1.18 6.66
CA TYR A 126 -0.97 0.09 7.62
C TYR A 126 -2.38 -0.18 8.17
N ARG A 127 -3.11 0.88 8.56
CA ARG A 127 -4.49 0.77 9.03
C ARG A 127 -5.43 0.25 7.94
N HIS A 128 -5.24 0.69 6.70
CA HIS A 128 -6.01 0.21 5.56
C HIS A 128 -5.80 -1.30 5.31
N LEU A 129 -4.55 -1.76 5.34
CA LEU A 129 -4.23 -3.19 5.20
C LEU A 129 -4.76 -4.01 6.39
N LEU A 130 -4.72 -3.46 7.61
CA LEU A 130 -5.32 -4.11 8.77
C LEU A 130 -6.84 -4.25 8.64
N TYR A 131 -7.53 -3.22 8.12
CA TYR A 131 -8.97 -3.29 7.88
C TYR A 131 -9.32 -4.46 6.97
N GLU A 132 -8.53 -4.67 5.93
CA GLU A 132 -8.71 -5.81 5.03
C GLU A 132 -8.48 -7.15 5.73
N VAL A 133 -7.39 -7.29 6.51
CA VAL A 133 -7.15 -8.51 7.29
C VAL A 133 -8.31 -8.79 8.25
N PHE A 134 -8.86 -7.76 8.90
CA PHE A 134 -10.01 -7.92 9.78
C PHE A 134 -11.29 -8.27 9.01
N ARG A 135 -11.49 -7.72 7.82
CA ARG A 135 -12.62 -8.07 6.94
C ARG A 135 -12.53 -9.53 6.50
N GLU A 136 -11.38 -9.95 5.96
CA GLU A 136 -11.13 -11.36 5.63
C GLU A 136 -11.37 -12.23 6.87
N THR A 137 -10.73 -11.92 7.99
CA THR A 137 -10.91 -12.70 9.23
C THR A 137 -12.38 -12.74 9.65
N ARG A 138 -13.15 -11.65 9.50
CA ARG A 138 -14.59 -11.63 9.79
C ARG A 138 -15.41 -12.45 8.80
N GLU A 139 -15.06 -12.50 7.52
CA GLU A 139 -15.73 -13.36 6.53
C GLU A 139 -15.46 -14.83 6.85
N TRP A 140 -14.21 -15.17 7.16
CA TRP A 140 -13.83 -16.52 7.59
C TRP A 140 -14.47 -16.92 8.93
N CYS A 141 -14.49 -16.02 9.92
CA CYS A 141 -15.15 -16.25 11.20
C CYS A 141 -16.68 -16.17 11.11
N GLY A 142 -17.24 -15.39 10.20
CA GLY A 142 -18.66 -15.25 9.92
C GLY A 142 -19.27 -16.48 9.26
N HIS A 143 -18.46 -17.29 8.58
CA HIS A 143 -18.81 -18.65 8.18
C HIS A 143 -18.66 -19.69 9.29
N THR A 144 -18.10 -19.31 10.45
CA THR A 144 -17.94 -20.16 11.64
C THR A 144 -18.72 -19.63 12.85
N PHE A 145 -19.82 -18.90 12.61
CA PHE A 145 -20.88 -18.70 13.61
C PHE A 145 -22.22 -19.16 13.04
N SER A 146 -22.30 -20.43 12.66
CA SER A 146 -23.52 -21.22 12.87
C SER A 146 -23.37 -21.95 14.21
N VAL A 147 -23.26 -21.16 15.30
CA VAL A 147 -23.46 -21.71 16.65
C VAL A 147 -24.93 -21.49 16.97
N VAL A 148 -25.68 -22.57 16.76
CA VAL A 148 -26.98 -22.91 17.37
C VAL A 148 -27.54 -21.81 18.31
N THR A 149 -28.52 -21.07 17.81
CA THR A 149 -29.68 -20.70 18.63
C THR A 149 -30.93 -21.24 17.96
N GLY A 150 -30.96 -22.57 17.83
CA GLY A 150 -32.20 -23.32 17.94
C GLY A 150 -32.40 -23.65 19.41
N LEU A 151 -33.62 -23.39 19.89
CA LEU A 151 -34.18 -23.52 21.25
C LEU A 151 -34.10 -22.24 22.10
#